data_AF-A0A1B4V7B7-F1
#
_entry.id   AF-A0A1B4V7B7-F1
#
_cell.length_a   1.000
_cell.length_b   1.000
_cell.length_c   1.000
_cell.angle_alpha   90.00
_cell.angle_beta   90.00
_cell.angle_gamma   90.00
#
_symmetry.space_group_name_H-M   'P 1'
#
loop_
_entity.id
_entity.type
_entity.pdbx_description
1 polymer ?
#
loop_
_entity_poly.entity_id
_entity_poly.type
_entity_poly.pdbx_seq_one_letter_code
_entity_poly.pdbx_strand_id
1 'polypeptide(L)'
;MELTERHREYWQKNLRITAILMAIWFVVTYVVGYFATAINQITIFGWPLAFYMGAQGALVIYVLIIFYYARYMNRLDQEYDVAERGE
;
A
#
# COMPACT_ATOMS: atom_id res chain seq x y z
N MET A 1 3.85 33.68 -7.87
CA MET A 1 4.67 32.45 -7.77
C MET A 1 3.88 31.40 -6.96
N GLU A 2 2.72 30.95 -7.44
CA GLU A 2 1.88 29.94 -6.74
C GLU A 2 2.25 28.48 -7.03
N LEU A 3 3.14 28.23 -8.00
CA LEU A 3 3.55 26.89 -8.39
C LEU A 3 4.20 26.13 -7.21
N THR A 4 4.99 26.79 -6.36
CA THR A 4 5.76 26.11 -5.31
C THR A 4 4.89 25.46 -4.22
N GLU A 5 3.76 26.08 -3.83
CA GLU A 5 2.92 25.58 -2.73
C GLU A 5 2.12 24.33 -3.13
N ARG A 6 1.48 24.34 -4.32
CA ARG A 6 0.75 23.16 -4.82
C ARG A 6 1.66 21.95 -5.07
N HIS A 7 2.87 22.17 -5.58
CA HIS A 7 3.86 21.09 -5.75
C HIS A 7 4.30 20.51 -4.40
N ARG A 8 4.40 21.35 -3.36
CA ARG A 8 4.79 20.92 -2.01
C ARG A 8 3.69 20.07 -1.37
N GLU A 9 2.42 20.44 -1.54
CA GLU A 9 1.29 19.62 -1.09
C GLU A 9 1.21 18.28 -1.82
N TYR A 10 1.36 18.29 -3.15
CA TYR A 10 1.39 17.05 -3.95
C TYR A 10 2.51 16.11 -3.46
N TRP A 11 3.72 16.65 -3.28
CA TRP A 11 4.86 15.89 -2.76
C TRP A 11 4.60 15.31 -1.36
N GLN A 12 4.02 16.10 -0.45
CA GLN A 12 3.67 15.63 0.89
C GLN A 12 2.60 14.53 0.86
N LYS A 13 1.57 14.66 0.02
CA LYS A 13 0.54 13.62 -0.15
C LYS A 13 1.13 12.32 -0.68
N ASN A 14 2.01 12.41 -1.68
CA ASN A 14 2.65 11.25 -2.29
C ASN A 14 3.61 10.54 -1.31
N LEU A 15 4.41 11.32 -0.55
CA LEU A 15 5.24 10.79 0.54
C LEU A 15 4.41 10.09 1.62
N ARG A 16 3.29 10.69 2.03
CA ARG A 16 2.42 10.13 3.07
C ARG A 16 1.87 8.77 2.67
N ILE A 17 1.44 8.63 1.41
CA ILE A 17 0.92 7.36 0.92
C ILE A 17 2.00 6.33 0.68
N THR A 18 3.14 6.74 0.14
CA THR A 18 4.31 5.85 0.02
C THR A 18 4.72 5.31 1.39
N ALA A 19 4.76 6.17 2.42
CA ALA A 19 5.05 5.76 3.79
C ALA A 19 4.01 4.79 4.36
N ILE A 20 2.71 5.03 4.13
CA ILE A 20 1.64 4.11 4.56
C ILE A 20 1.76 2.76 3.87
N LEU A 21 1.97 2.74 2.54
CA LEU A 21 2.15 1.51 1.76
C LEU A 21 3.36 0.72 2.24
N MET A 22 4.48 1.40 2.53
CA MET A 22 5.67 0.78 3.11
C MET A 22 5.43 0.24 4.52
N ALA A 23 4.67 0.94 5.36
CA ALA A 23 4.29 0.44 6.67
C ALA A 23 3.43 -0.82 6.58
N ILE A 24 2.43 -0.85 5.67
CA ILE A 24 1.60 -2.04 5.44
C ILE A 24 2.45 -3.20 4.93
N TRP A 25 3.32 -2.95 3.95
CA TRP A 25 4.26 -3.95 3.44
C TRP A 25 5.14 -4.54 4.55
N PHE A 26 5.68 -3.67 5.43
CA PHE A 26 6.49 -4.10 6.57
C PHE A 26 5.70 -4.96 7.55
N VAL A 27 4.46 -4.57 7.89
CA VAL A 27 3.58 -5.34 8.77
C VAL A 27 3.31 -6.73 8.18
N VAL A 28 2.97 -6.81 6.89
CA VAL A 28 2.66 -8.07 6.23
C VAL A 28 3.89 -8.97 6.13
N THR A 29 5.08 -8.41 5.92
CA THR A 29 6.32 -9.18 5.76
C THR A 29 6.88 -9.65 7.11
N TYR A 30 6.93 -8.75 8.10
CA TYR A 30 7.64 -9.00 9.35
C TYR A 30 6.72 -9.29 10.52
N VAL A 31 5.65 -8.52 10.70
CA VAL A 31 4.75 -8.66 11.87
C VAL A 31 3.92 -9.93 11.75
N VAL A 32 3.38 -10.25 10.57
CA VAL A 32 2.63 -11.50 10.35
C VAL A 32 3.52 -12.73 10.57
N GLY A 33 4.78 -12.68 10.13
CA GLY A 33 5.75 -13.75 10.36
C GLY A 33 6.15 -13.89 11.83
N TYR A 34 6.44 -12.76 12.50
CA TYR A 34 6.83 -12.75 13.92
C TYR A 34 5.71 -13.26 14.82
N PHE A 35 4.46 -12.87 14.56
CA PHE A 35 3.29 -13.33 15.29
C PHE A 35 2.67 -14.60 14.72
N ALA A 36 3.36 -15.33 13.84
CA ALA A 36 2.81 -16.53 13.19
C ALA A 36 2.26 -17.55 14.21
N THR A 37 2.94 -17.73 15.35
CA THR A 37 2.50 -18.66 16.41
C THR A 37 1.20 -18.22 17.09
N ALA A 38 0.99 -16.91 17.28
CA ALA A 38 -0.26 -16.38 17.84
C ALA A 38 -1.39 -16.38 16.79
N ILE A 39 -1.05 -16.04 15.55
CA ILE A 39 -1.97 -15.97 14.41
C ILE A 39 -2.45 -17.36 13.97
N ASN A 40 -1.63 -18.40 14.13
CA ASN A 40 -2.00 -19.78 13.82
C ASN A 40 -3.15 -20.34 14.67
N GLN A 41 -3.52 -19.68 15.77
CA GLN A 41 -4.74 -20.02 16.53
C GLN A 41 -6.01 -19.70 15.73
N ILE A 42 -5.93 -18.75 14.81
CA ILE A 42 -7.01 -18.44 13.88
C ILE A 42 -6.84 -19.38 12.68
N THR A 43 -7.85 -20.22 12.46
CA THR A 43 -7.92 -21.09 11.28
C THR A 43 -8.89 -20.48 10.28
N ILE A 44 -8.44 -20.37 9.04
CA ILE A 44 -9.24 -19.90 7.90
C ILE A 44 -9.31 -21.04 6.89
N PHE A 45 -10.53 -21.40 6.47
CA PHE A 45 -10.78 -22.50 5.53
C PHE A 45 -10.13 -23.85 5.94
N GLY A 46 -9.93 -24.08 7.23
CA GLY A 46 -9.29 -25.30 7.76
C GLY A 46 -7.76 -25.26 7.84
N TRP A 47 -7.12 -24.15 7.44
CA TRP A 47 -5.67 -23.96 7.48
C TRP A 47 -5.28 -22.86 8.47
N PRO A 48 -4.10 -22.95 9.12
CA PRO A 48 -3.62 -21.87 9.98
C PRO A 48 -3.45 -20.56 9.20
N LEU A 49 -3.90 -19.44 9.77
CA LEU A 49 -3.92 -18.16 9.05
C LEU A 49 -2.51 -17.71 8.65
N ALA A 50 -1.48 -17.94 9.47
CA ALA A 50 -0.11 -17.56 9.13
C ALA A 50 0.42 -18.38 7.94
N PHE A 51 0.01 -19.64 7.82
CA PHE A 51 0.33 -20.48 6.66
C PHE A 51 -0.33 -19.94 5.38
N TYR A 52 -1.61 -19.61 5.43
CA TYR A 52 -2.33 -18.99 4.30
C TYR A 52 -1.70 -17.65 3.89
N MET A 53 -1.31 -16.82 4.87
CA MET A 53 -0.63 -15.55 4.63
C MET A 53 0.71 -15.73 3.94
N GLY A 54 1.51 -16.73 4.33
CA GLY A 54 2.76 -17.06 3.65
C GLY A 54 2.57 -17.64 2.25
N ALA A 55 1.49 -18.41 2.03
CA ALA A 55 1.24 -19.08 0.75
C ALA A 55 0.66 -18.16 -0.34
N GLN A 56 -0.37 -17.38 0.00
CA GLN A 56 -1.09 -16.54 -0.98
C GLN A 56 -1.53 -15.19 -0.41
N GLY A 57 -1.81 -15.10 0.90
CA GLY A 57 -2.33 -13.87 1.50
C GLY A 57 -1.41 -12.66 1.31
N ALA A 58 -0.09 -12.82 1.51
CA ALA A 58 0.89 -11.76 1.30
C ALA A 58 0.94 -11.28 -0.16
N LEU A 59 0.89 -12.22 -1.13
CA LEU A 59 0.86 -11.88 -2.56
C LEU A 59 -0.38 -11.05 -2.92
N VAL A 60 -1.56 -11.46 -2.46
CA VAL A 60 -2.80 -10.70 -2.67
C VAL A 60 -2.69 -9.29 -2.08
N ILE A 61 -2.12 -9.17 -0.87
CA ILE A 61 -1.93 -7.87 -0.23
C ILE A 61 -0.96 -7.00 -1.03
N TYR A 62 0.13 -7.54 -1.57
CA TYR A 62 1.04 -6.78 -2.42
C TYR A 62 0.38 -6.27 -3.71
N VAL A 63 -0.46 -7.09 -4.35
CA VAL A 63 -1.25 -6.64 -5.51
C VAL A 63 -2.22 -5.53 -5.11
N LEU A 64 -2.90 -5.65 -3.96
CA LEU A 64 -3.81 -4.63 -3.45
C LEU A 64 -3.08 -3.31 -3.14
N ILE A 65 -1.89 -3.37 -2.55
CA ILE A 65 -1.00 -2.21 -2.32
C ILE A 65 -0.71 -1.49 -3.64
N ILE A 66 -0.28 -2.23 -4.66
CA ILE A 66 0.05 -1.67 -5.98
C ILE A 66 -1.19 -1.07 -6.65
N PHE A 67 -2.31 -1.80 -6.65
CA PHE A 67 -3.57 -1.34 -7.23
C PHE A 67 -4.08 -0.07 -6.53
N TYR A 68 -4.03 -0.04 -5.20
CA TYR A 68 -4.44 1.12 -4.42
C TYR A 68 -3.55 2.33 -4.71
N TYR A 69 -2.22 2.12 -4.76
CA TYR A 69 -1.27 3.18 -5.11
C TYR A 69 -1.57 3.74 -6.51
N ALA A 70 -1.69 2.88 -7.52
CA ALA A 70 -1.96 3.30 -8.90
C ALA A 70 -3.29 4.08 -9.00
N ARG A 71 -4.35 3.62 -8.31
CA ARG A 71 -5.64 4.31 -8.31
C ARG A 71 -5.59 5.63 -7.56
N TYR A 72 -4.87 5.70 -6.44
CA TYR A 72 -4.70 6.93 -5.70
C TYR A 72 -3.89 7.96 -6.49
N MET A 73 -2.77 7.54 -7.08
CA MET A 73 -1.91 8.38 -7.91
C MET A 73 -2.71 8.96 -9.09
N ASN A 74 -3.48 8.12 -9.78
CA ASN A 74 -4.34 8.56 -10.89
C ASN A 74 -5.41 9.59 -10.44
N ARG A 75 -5.98 9.44 -9.24
CA ARG A 75 -6.88 10.48 -8.69
C ARG A 75 -6.14 11.76 -8.33
N LEU A 76 -4.93 11.64 -7.78
CA LEU A 76 -4.11 12.78 -7.39
C LEU A 76 -3.66 13.59 -8.62
N ASP A 77 -3.28 12.90 -9.69
CA ASP A 77 -2.90 13.52 -10.97
C ASP A 77 -4.10 14.23 -11.63
N GLN A 78 -5.32 13.68 -11.52
CA GLN A 78 -6.56 14.34 -11.95
C GLN A 78 -6.89 15.59 -11.12
N GLU A 79 -6.60 15.59 -9.82
CA GLU A 79 -6.96 16.68 -8.90
C GLU A 79 -5.98 17.87 -9.00
N TYR A 80 -4.72 17.61 -9.33
CA TYR A 80 -3.68 18.64 -9.47
C TYR A 80 -3.42 19.07 -10.92
N ASP A 81 -4.21 18.59 -11.89
CA ASP A 81 -4.12 18.91 -13.32
C ASP A 81 -2.70 18.68 -13.90
N VAL A 82 -1.98 17.70 -13.36
CA VAL A 82 -0.67 17.26 -13.89
C VAL A 82 -0.86 16.32 -15.09
N ALA A 83 -2.09 16.23 -15.61
CA ALA A 83 -2.46 15.45 -16.78
C ALA A 83 -1.99 16.05 -18.12
N GLU A 84 -1.41 17.26 -18.14
CA GLU A 84 -0.91 17.87 -19.39
C GLU A 84 0.59 18.19 -19.38
N ARG A 85 1.38 17.23 -19.87
CA ARG A 85 2.17 17.39 -21.10
C ARG A 85 2.63 16.02 -21.61
N GLY A 86 1.70 15.27 -22.17
CA GLY A 86 2.04 14.35 -23.25
C GLY A 86 2.33 15.20 -24.48
N GLU A 87 3.61 15.33 -24.82
CA GLU A 87 4.02 15.44 -26.23
C GLU A 87 4.11 14.03 -26.82
#